data_AF-A0A941PL30-F1
#
_entry.id   AF-A0A941PL30-F1
#
_cell.length_a   1.000
_cell.length_b   1.000
_cell.length_c   1.000
_cell.angle_alpha   90.00
_cell.angle_beta   90.00
_cell.angle_gamma   90.00
#
_symmetry.space_group_name_H-M   'P 1'
#
loop_
_entity.id
_entity.type
_entity.pdbx_description
1 polymer ?
#
loop_
_entity_poly.entity_id
_entity_poly.type
_entity_poly.pdbx_seq_one_letter_code
_entity_poly.pdbx_strand_id
1 'polypeptide(L)' 'MAAMAETNPAPRVLIVDDDGDIRDGLVEVFQRAGFAAHAAGDVASMERALATKGADLIVLDLMMPGEDGLSA' A
#
# COMPACT_ATOMS: atom_id res chain seq x y z
N MET A 1 -33.89 17.83 1.37
CA MET A 1 -32.94 17.34 0.35
C MET A 1 -31.66 16.95 1.08
N ALA A 2 -31.46 15.67 1.37
CA ALA A 2 -30.19 15.16 1.88
C ALA A 2 -29.37 14.71 0.66
N ALA A 3 -28.22 15.35 0.43
CA ALA A 3 -27.25 14.82 -0.52
C ALA A 3 -26.76 13.48 0.04
N MET A 4 -27.03 12.38 -0.67
CA MET A 4 -26.40 11.10 -0.38
C MET A 4 -24.92 11.28 -0.66
N ALA A 5 -24.09 11.32 0.38
CA ALA A 5 -22.65 11.28 0.21
C ALA A 5 -22.30 10.00 -0.57
N GLU A 6 -21.68 10.15 -1.73
CA GLU A 6 -21.08 9.02 -2.43
C GLU A 6 -20.08 8.39 -1.46
N THR A 7 -20.43 7.23 -0.93
CA THR A 7 -19.57 6.48 -0.02
C THR A 7 -18.57 5.74 -0.89
N ASN A 8 -17.64 6.49 -1.50
CA ASN A 8 -16.54 5.88 -2.21
C ASN A 8 -15.70 5.10 -1.18
N PRO A 9 -15.43 3.80 -1.40
CA PRO A 9 -14.55 3.06 -0.53
C PRO A 9 -13.20 3.80 -0.38
N ALA A 10 -12.63 3.75 0.82
CA ALA A 10 -11.33 4.33 1.09
C ALA A 10 -10.30 3.83 0.05
N PRO A 11 -9.55 4.72 -0.63
CA PRO A 11 -8.57 4.29 -1.63
C PRO A 11 -7.52 3.37 -1.00
N ARG A 12 -7.17 2.30 -1.69
CA ARG A 12 -6.23 1.28 -1.22
C ARG A 12 -4.81 1.69 -1.52
N VAL A 13 -3.96 1.70 -0.50
CA VAL A 13 -2.55 2.01 -0.62
C VAL A 13 -1.74 0.77 -0.26
N LEU A 14 -0.81 0.38 -1.12
CA LEU A 14 0.16 -0.68 -0.83
C LEU A 14 1.53 -0.04 -0.60
N ILE A 15 2.10 -0.26 0.59
CA ILE A 15 3.45 0.19 0.95
C ILE A 15 4.38 -1.00 0.86
N VAL A 16 5.46 -0.85 0.11
CA VAL A 16 6.45 -1.90 -0.18
C VAL A 16 7.82 -1.38 0.21
N ASP A 17 8.36 -1.92 1.30
CA ASP A 17 9.60 -1.47 1.94
C ASP A 17 10.14 -2.65 2.77
N ASP A 18 11.45 -2.94 2.75
CA ASP A 18 12.01 -4.05 3.53
C ASP A 18 12.20 -3.69 5.02
N ASP A 19 12.32 -2.41 5.33
CA ASP A 19 12.42 -1.90 6.70
C ASP A 19 11.03 -1.91 7.38
N GLY A 20 10.91 -2.73 8.42
CA GLY A 20 9.65 -2.89 9.15
C GLY A 20 9.18 -1.63 9.89
N ASP A 21 10.10 -0.87 10.47
CA ASP A 21 9.75 0.29 11.29
C ASP A 21 9.24 1.43 10.40
N ILE A 22 9.88 1.65 9.24
CA ILE A 22 9.43 2.64 8.24
C ILE A 22 8.07 2.23 7.68
N ARG A 23 7.93 0.97 7.27
CA ARG A 23 6.71 0.43 6.67
C ARG A 23 5.50 0.57 7.59
N ASP A 24 5.63 0.18 8.86
CA ASP A 24 4.54 0.23 9.82
C ASP A 24 4.15 1.69 10.15
N GLY A 25 5.13 2.59 10.24
CA GLY A 25 4.90 4.02 10.41
C GLY A 25 4.13 4.64 9.24
N LEU A 26 4.50 4.29 8.00
CA LEU A 26 3.77 4.74 6.81
C LEU A 26 2.34 4.20 6.78
N VAL A 27 2.12 2.93 7.12
CA VAL A 27 0.77 2.35 7.19
C VAL A 27 -0.10 3.14 8.16
N GLU A 28 0.40 3.46 9.36
CA GLU A 28 -0.35 4.25 10.35
C GLU A 28 -0.71 5.64 9.79
N VAL A 29 0.24 6.33 9.17
CA VAL A 29 0.03 7.66 8.59
C VAL A 29 -1.07 7.64 7.53
N PHE A 30 -1.02 6.69 6.59
CA PHE A 30 -2.03 6.57 5.54
C PHE A 30 -3.41 6.17 6.10
N GLN A 31 -3.47 5.25 7.06
CA GLN A 31 -4.73 4.89 7.71
C GLN A 31 -5.36 6.07 8.44
N ARG A 32 -4.56 6.87 9.15
CA ARG A 32 -5.03 8.11 9.82
C ARG A 32 -5.49 9.17 8.83
N ALA A 33 -4.96 9.17 7.61
CA ALA A 33 -5.40 10.02 6.51
C ALA A 33 -6.65 9.49 5.77
N GLY A 34 -7.22 8.35 6.20
CA GLY A 34 -8.46 7.80 5.65
C GLY A 34 -8.29 6.82 4.49
N PHE A 35 -7.07 6.31 4.27
CA PHE A 35 -6.79 5.30 3.25
C PHE A 35 -6.88 3.87 3.81
N ALA A 36 -7.22 2.92 2.94
CA ALA A 36 -7.12 1.49 3.23
C ALA A 36 -5.68 0.99 2.97
N ALA A 37 -4.76 1.32 3.88
CA ALA A 37 -3.34 1.01 3.70
C ALA A 37 -2.96 -0.40 4.16
N HIS A 38 -2.12 -1.06 3.37
CA HIS A 38 -1.54 -2.39 3.62
C HIS A 38 -0.05 -2.40 3.26
N ALA A 39 0.67 -3.37 3.81
CA ALA A 39 2.13 -3.45 3.70
C ALA A 39 2.59 -4.77 3.06
N ALA A 40 3.71 -4.70 2.35
CA ALA A 40 4.50 -5.81 1.84
C ALA A 40 5.98 -5.55 2.15
N GLY A 41 6.71 -6.59 2.54
CA GLY A 41 8.13 -6.48 2.92
C GLY A 41 9.11 -6.96 1.84
N ASP A 42 8.58 -7.52 0.75
CA ASP A 42 9.34 -8.08 -0.36
C ASP A 42 8.46 -8.16 -1.62
N VAL A 43 9.09 -8.43 -2.77
CA VAL A 43 8.40 -8.56 -4.06
C VAL A 43 7.31 -9.63 -4.03
N ALA A 44 7.58 -10.79 -3.41
CA ALA A 44 6.64 -11.90 -3.39
C ALA A 44 5.36 -11.58 -2.59
N SER A 45 5.48 -10.82 -1.49
CA SER A 45 4.35 -10.34 -0.69
C SER A 45 3.62 -9.20 -1.39
N MET A 46 4.32 -8.34 -2.12
CA MET A 46 3.72 -7.31 -2.98
C MET A 46 2.85 -7.95 -4.07
N GLU A 47 3.38 -8.91 -4.82
CA GLU A 47 2.63 -9.62 -5.87
C GLU A 47 1.38 -10.30 -5.32
N ARG A 48 1.51 -11.00 -4.18
CA ARG A 48 0.35 -11.61 -3.51
C ARG A 48 -0.67 -10.57 -3.08
N ALA A 49 -0.24 -9.43 -2.55
CA ALA A 49 -1.14 -8.35 -2.14
C ALA A 49 -1.88 -7.74 -3.33
N LEU A 50 -1.19 -7.51 -4.45
CA LEU A 50 -1.78 -7.00 -5.68
C LEU A 50 -2.79 -7.98 -6.28
N ALA A 51 -2.46 -9.27 -6.34
CA ALA A 51 -3.34 -10.29 -6.88
C ALA A 51 -4.62 -10.52 -6.03
N THR A 52 -4.54 -10.33 -4.71
CA THR A 52 -5.65 -10.63 -3.79
C THR A 52 -6.50 -9.40 -3.44
N LYS A 53 -5.86 -8.26 -3.21
CA LYS A 53 -6.52 -7.04 -2.71
C LYS A 53 -6.49 -5.89 -3.71
N GLY A 54 -5.59 -5.92 -4.69
CA GLY A 54 -5.28 -4.78 -5.56
C GLY A 54 -4.72 -3.58 -4.80
N ALA A 55 -4.41 -2.51 -5.54
CA ALA A 55 -4.02 -1.22 -4.98
C ALA A 55 -4.43 -0.10 -5.94
N ASP A 56 -4.79 1.06 -5.39
CA ASP A 56 -5.07 2.27 -6.17
C ASP A 56 -3.84 3.20 -6.19
N LEU A 57 -2.93 3.04 -5.23
CA LEU A 57 -1.62 3.67 -5.13
C LEU A 57 -0.61 2.68 -4.54
N ILE A 58 0.62 2.69 -5.06
CA ILE A 58 1.75 1.94 -4.52
C ILE A 58 2.83 2.93 -4.06
N VAL A 59 3.32 2.76 -2.84
CA VAL A 59 4.49 3.44 -2.29
C VAL A 59 5.61 2.40 -2.26
N LEU A 60 6.63 2.58 -3.09
CA LEU A 60 7.71 1.62 -3.29
C LEU A 60 9.02 2.21 -2.79
N ASP A 61 9.71 1.52 -1.89
CA ASP A 61 11.10 1.81 -1.57
C ASP A 61 12.03 1.37 -2.71
N LEU A 62 12.97 2.24 -3.04
CA LEU A 62 13.95 2.04 -4.10
C LEU A 62 15.25 1.41 -3.59
N MET A 63 15.45 1.37 -2.27
CA MET A 63 16.68 0.88 -1.64
C MET A 63 16.58 -0.59 -1.23
N MET A 64 15.44 -1.25 -1.44
CA MET A 64 15.25 -2.68 -1.15
C MET A 64 16.32 -3.56 -1.84
N PRO A 65 17.00 -4.45 -1.09
CA PRO A 65 17.97 -5.39 -1.65
C PRO A 65 17.27 -6.55 -2.38
N GLY A 66 17.50 -6.72 -3.69
CA GLY A 66 16.95 -7.84 -4.47
C GLY A 66 16.66 -7.48 -5.92
N GLU A 67 15.79 -8.26 -6.58
CA GLU A 67 15.16 -7.84 -7.84
C GLU A 67 14.34 -6.59 -7.54
N ASP A 68 14.77 -5.48 -8.13
CA ASP A 68 14.04 -4.24 -8.14
C ASP A 68 12.59 -4.52 -8.57
N GLY A 69 11.60 -4.07 -7.78
CA GLY A 69 10.17 -4.22 -8.09
C GLY A 69 9.70 -3.52 -9.39
N LEU A 70 10.64 -3.16 -10.25
CA LEU A 70 10.50 -2.70 -11.63
C LEU A 70 10.74 -3.81 -12.67
N SER A 71 11.24 -4.98 -12.27
CA SER A 71 11.46 -6.12 -13.16
C SER A 71 10.13 -6.89 -13.35
N ALA A 72 9.24 -6.29 -14.13
CA ALA A 72 8.04 -6.92 -14.68
C ALA A 72 8.31 -7.60 -16.02
#